data_AF-A0A139BW10-F1
#
_entry.id   AF-A0A139BW10-F1
#
_cell.length_a   1.000
_cell.length_b   1.000
_cell.length_c   1.000
_cell.angle_alpha   90.00
_cell.angle_beta   90.00
_cell.angle_gamma   90.00
#
_symmetry.space_group_name_H-M   'P 1'
#
loop_
_entity.id
_entity.type
_entity.pdbx_description
1 polymer ?
#
loop_
_entity_poly.entity_id
_entity_poly.type
_entity_poly.pdbx_seq_one_letter_code
_entity_poly.pdbx_strand_id
1 'polypeptide(L)'
;MDNSQVTWRLGDNIDLIEAQFVLGDFCLNHFPDNPQLARSVQNADSIGSIRTALKPIINLIVTQHKELTDEFTTLIHEINQTAA
;
A
#
# COMPACT_ATOMS: atom_id res chain seq x y z
N MET A 1 -20.75 -9.04 11.62
CA MET A 1 -19.46 -8.34 11.48
C MET A 1 -19.70 -7.23 10.48
N ASP A 2 -19.62 -6.00 10.96
CA ASP A 2 -19.85 -4.81 10.14
C ASP A 2 -18.68 -4.71 9.16
N ASN A 3 -18.93 -4.99 7.88
CA ASN A 3 -17.97 -4.71 6.79
C ASN A 3 -17.96 -3.20 6.54
N SER A 4 -17.62 -2.43 7.58
CA SER A 4 -17.17 -1.06 7.43
C SER A 4 -16.06 -1.10 6.39
N GLN A 5 -16.35 -0.60 5.19
CA GLN A 5 -15.46 -0.68 4.03
C GLN A 5 -14.06 -0.28 4.47
N VAL A 6 -13.15 -1.27 4.57
CA VAL A 6 -11.73 -1.01 4.85
C VAL A 6 -11.25 -0.15 3.69
N THR A 7 -11.20 1.15 3.94
CA THR A 7 -10.85 2.11 2.91
C THR A 7 -9.37 2.32 3.08
N TRP A 8 -8.57 1.51 2.40
CA TRP A 8 -7.12 1.67 2.40
C TRP A 8 -6.77 3.05 1.84
N ARG A 9 -6.38 3.96 2.73
CA ARG A 9 -5.97 5.32 2.41
C ARG A 9 -4.77 5.67 3.25
N LEU A 10 -3.75 6.15 2.57
CA LEU A 10 -2.63 6.83 3.20
C LEU A 10 -3.08 8.22 3.68
N GLY A 11 -2.71 8.59 4.91
CA GLY A 11 -2.93 9.93 5.47
C GLY A 11 -2.11 10.99 4.73
N ASP A 12 -2.37 12.28 5.00
CA ASP A 12 -1.66 13.38 4.32
C ASP A 12 -0.29 13.70 4.93
N ASN A 13 -0.05 13.32 6.20
CA ASN A 13 1.15 13.67 6.97
C ASN A 13 2.14 12.51 7.16
N ILE A 14 2.10 11.49 6.30
CA ILE A 14 2.99 10.33 6.40
C ILE A 14 4.38 10.63 5.82
N ASP A 15 5.40 9.95 6.35
CA ASP A 15 6.74 10.02 5.78
C ASP A 15 6.77 9.36 4.40
N LEU A 16 7.15 10.13 3.38
CA LEU A 16 7.18 9.67 1.99
C LEU A 16 8.19 8.53 1.80
N ILE A 17 9.37 8.63 2.40
CA ILE A 17 10.45 7.66 2.20
C ILE A 17 10.09 6.34 2.89
N GLU A 18 9.54 6.42 4.09
CA GLU A 18 9.04 5.23 4.80
C GLU A 18 7.94 4.55 3.99
N ALA A 19 6.94 5.30 3.51
CA ALA A 19 5.86 4.75 2.72
C ALA A 19 6.37 4.11 1.41
N GLN A 20 7.30 4.75 0.70
CA GLN A 20 7.96 4.19 -0.49
C GLN A 20 8.63 2.85 -0.19
N PHE A 21 9.40 2.80 0.91
CA PHE A 21 10.18 1.63 1.27
C PHE A 21 9.28 0.47 1.68
N VAL A 22 8.38 0.69 2.64
CA VAL A 22 7.53 -0.34 3.24
C VAL A 22 6.54 -0.92 2.22
N LEU A 23 5.85 -0.06 1.46
CA LEU A 23 4.91 -0.52 0.44
C LEU A 23 5.62 -1.12 -0.77
N GLY A 24 6.82 -0.62 -1.09
CA GLY A 24 7.67 -1.18 -2.13
C GLY A 24 8.12 -2.61 -1.80
N ASP A 25 8.58 -2.83 -0.57
CA ASP A 25 9.01 -4.14 -0.07
C ASP A 25 7.84 -5.13 -0.03
N PHE A 26 6.67 -4.71 0.48
CA PHE A 26 5.44 -5.50 0.41
C PHE A 26 5.14 -5.98 -1.02
N CYS A 27 5.27 -5.08 -2.00
CA CYS A 27 5.03 -5.44 -3.40
C CYS A 27 6.06 -6.44 -3.96
N LEU A 28 7.34 -6.30 -3.59
CA LEU A 28 8.39 -7.23 -4.04
C LEU A 28 8.19 -8.63 -3.45
N ASN A 29 7.75 -8.71 -2.20
CA ASN A 29 7.56 -9.98 -1.50
C ASN A 29 6.31 -10.73 -1.96
N HIS A 30 5.20 -10.01 -2.21
CA HIS A 30 3.91 -10.63 -2.50
C HIS A 30 3.53 -10.66 -3.98
N PHE A 31 4.14 -9.80 -4.81
CA PHE A 31 3.91 -9.78 -6.26
C PHE A 31 5.22 -9.86 -7.05
N PRO A 32 6.02 -10.94 -6.88
CA PRO A 32 7.32 -11.07 -7.54
C PRO A 32 7.22 -11.08 -9.07
N ASP A 33 6.09 -11.52 -9.63
CA ASP A 33 5.82 -11.49 -11.07
C ASP A 33 5.47 -10.09 -11.61
N ASN A 34 5.26 -9.11 -10.72
CA ASN A 34 4.87 -7.75 -11.06
C ASN A 34 5.78 -6.69 -10.39
N PRO A 35 7.10 -6.71 -10.65
CA PRO A 35 8.07 -5.78 -10.03
C PRO A 35 7.79 -4.31 -10.35
N GLN A 36 7.03 -4.02 -11.40
CA GLN A 36 6.56 -2.68 -11.73
C GLN A 36 5.69 -2.07 -10.64
N LEU A 37 4.95 -2.87 -9.85
CA LEU A 37 4.14 -2.36 -8.73
C LEU A 37 5.02 -1.73 -7.67
N ALA A 38 6.08 -2.45 -7.27
CA ALA A 38 7.08 -1.95 -6.34
C ALA A 38 7.78 -0.69 -6.88
N ARG A 39 8.20 -0.70 -8.15
CA ARG A 39 8.85 0.46 -8.79
C ARG A 39 7.95 1.69 -8.84
N SER A 40 6.66 1.52 -9.13
CA SER A 40 5.70 2.63 -9.14
C SER A 40 5.53 3.26 -7.77
N VAL A 41 5.58 2.46 -6.70
CA VAL A 41 5.54 2.95 -5.32
C VAL A 41 6.86 3.61 -4.94
N GLN A 42 7.99 2.94 -5.15
CA GLN A 42 9.33 3.39 -4.72
C GLN A 42 9.79 4.66 -5.44
N ASN A 43 9.33 4.90 -6.67
CA ASN A 43 9.67 6.10 -7.45
C ASN A 43 8.64 7.24 -7.32
N ALA A 44 7.62 7.09 -6.47
CA ALA A 44 6.58 8.11 -6.31
C ALA A 44 7.14 9.37 -5.64
N ASP A 45 6.99 10.53 -6.28
CA ASP A 45 7.51 11.81 -5.77
C ASP A 45 6.65 12.47 -4.67
N SER A 46 5.50 11.87 -4.35
CA SER A 46 4.55 12.40 -3.37
C SER A 46 3.62 11.31 -2.83
N ILE A 47 2.96 11.59 -1.71
CA ILE A 47 1.93 10.71 -1.16
C ILE A 47 0.75 10.52 -2.13
N GLY A 48 0.40 11.56 -2.89
CA GLY A 48 -0.60 11.47 -3.96
C GLY A 48 -0.20 10.49 -5.06
N SER A 49 1.08 10.50 -5.44
CA SER A 49 1.66 9.55 -6.39
C SER A 49 1.64 8.12 -5.83
N ILE A 50 1.96 7.91 -4.54
CA ILE A 50 1.82 6.60 -3.89
C ILE A 50 0.37 6.12 -3.90
N ARG A 51 -0.59 6.97 -3.49
CA ARG A 51 -2.03 6.62 -3.52
C ARG A 51 -2.48 6.18 -4.91
N THR A 52 -1.94 6.80 -5.96
CA THR A 52 -2.22 6.42 -7.34
C THR A 52 -1.60 5.06 -7.68
N ALA A 53 -0.35 4.82 -7.30
CA ALA A 53 0.35 3.55 -7.47
C ALA A 53 -0.31 2.39 -6.70
N LEU A 54 -0.95 2.67 -5.55
CA LEU A 54 -1.65 1.66 -4.75
C LEU A 54 -2.96 1.16 -5.39
N LYS A 55 -3.60 1.92 -6.28
CA LYS A 55 -4.87 1.49 -6.90
C LYS A 55 -4.80 0.11 -7.57
N PRO A 56 -3.83 -0.18 -8.48
CA PRO A 56 -3.70 -1.50 -9.06
C PRO A 56 -3.36 -2.59 -8.03
N ILE A 57 -2.58 -2.27 -7.00
CA ILE A 57 -2.21 -3.20 -5.91
C ILE A 57 -3.45 -3.61 -5.12
N ILE A 58 -4.25 -2.62 -4.71
CA ILE A 58 -5.53 -2.81 -4.02
C ILE A 58 -6.46 -3.68 -4.86
N ASN A 59 -6.56 -3.42 -6.16
CA ASN A 59 -7.40 -4.23 -7.05
C ASN A 59 -6.92 -5.69 -7.11
N LEU A 60 -5.61 -5.93 -7.17
CA LEU A 60 -5.05 -7.29 -7.14
C LEU A 60 -5.37 -8.02 -5.83
N ILE A 61 -5.20 -7.36 -4.68
CA ILE A 61 -5.53 -7.92 -3.38
C ILE A 61 -7.01 -8.30 -3.31
N VAL A 62 -7.92 -7.39 -3.71
CA VAL A 62 -9.36 -7.65 -3.61
C VAL A 62 -9.84 -8.73 -4.59
N THR A 63 -9.22 -8.83 -5.76
CA THR A 63 -9.69 -9.73 -6.84
C THR A 63 -9.01 -11.09 -6.84
N GLN A 64 -7.73 -11.15 -6.50
CA GLN A 64 -6.88 -12.33 -6.71
C GLN A 64 -6.18 -12.79 -5.43
N HIS A 65 -5.82 -11.87 -4.53
CA HIS A 65 -5.01 -12.16 -3.34
C HIS A 65 -5.71 -11.74 -2.04
N LYS A 66 -6.93 -12.24 -1.84
CA LYS A 66 -7.76 -11.84 -0.67
C LYS A 66 -7.11 -12.23 0.65
N GLU A 67 -6.27 -13.27 0.65
CA GLU A 67 -5.45 -13.68 1.79
C GLU A 67 -4.52 -12.58 2.31
N LEU A 68 -4.13 -11.61 1.48
CA LEU A 68 -3.25 -10.50 1.85
C LEU A 68 -4.01 -9.31 2.47
N THR A 69 -5.34 -9.37 2.56
CA THR A 69 -6.19 -8.25 3.01
C THR A 69 -5.81 -7.78 4.42
N ASP A 70 -5.64 -8.70 5.36
CA ASP A 70 -5.38 -8.36 6.77
C ASP A 70 -3.97 -7.80 6.96
N GLU A 71 -2.98 -8.38 6.28
CA GLU A 71 -1.60 -7.92 6.29
C GLU A 71 -1.50 -6.51 5.70
N PHE A 72 -2.09 -6.29 4.52
CA PHE A 72 -2.08 -4.98 3.87
C PHE A 72 -2.84 -3.92 4.68
N THR A 73 -3.92 -4.31 5.35
CA THR A 73 -4.66 -3.41 6.26
C THR A 73 -3.80 -2.96 7.43
N THR A 74 -3.09 -3.90 8.05
CA THR A 74 -2.17 -3.62 9.16
C THR A 74 -1.04 -2.69 8.70
N LEU A 75 -0.45 -2.97 7.55
CA LEU A 75 0.62 -2.17 6.95
C LEU A 75 0.20 -0.71 6.72
N ILE A 76 -0.97 -0.49 6.13
CA ILE A 76 -1.51 0.87 5.89
C ILE A 76 -1.80 1.58 7.22
N HIS A 77 -2.26 0.85 8.24
CA HIS A 77 -2.49 1.42 9.56
C HIS A 77 -1.19 1.90 10.21
N GLU A 78 -0.14 1.07 10.17
CA GLU A 78 1.18 1.38 10.72
C GLU A 78 1.80 2.61 10.05
N ILE A 79 1.80 2.68 8.71
CA ILE A 79 2.29 3.84 7.96
C ILE A 79 1.53 5.12 8.33
N ASN A 80 0.23 5.02 8.61
CA ASN A 80 -0.56 6.18 9.02
C ASN A 80 -0.30 6.63 10.46
N GLN A 81 0.26 5.76 11.31
CA GLN A 81 0.61 6.08 12.69
C GLN A 81 2.02 6.68 12.84
N THR A 82 2.89 6.52 11.85
CA THR A 82 4.23 7.13 11.86
C THR A 82 4.22 8.63 11.57
N ALA A 83 3.07 9.16 11.12
CA ALA A 83 2.76 10.59 11.08
C ALA A 83 2.59 11.17 12.51
N ALA A 84 3.70 11.48 13.17
CA ALA A 84 3.74 12.17 14.47
C ALA A 84 4.51 13.49 14.39
#